data_AF-A0A014NPB8-F1
#
_entry.id   AF-A0A014NPB8-F1
#
_cell.length_a   1.000
_cell.length_b   1.000
_cell.length_c   1.000
_cell.angle_alpha   90.00
_cell.angle_beta   90.00
_cell.angle_gamma   90.00
#
_symmetry.space_group_name_H-M   'P 1'
#
loop_
_entity.id
_entity.type
_entity.pdbx_description
1 polymer ?
#
loop_
_entity_poly.entity_id
_entity_poly.type
_entity_poly.pdbx_seq_one_letter_code
_entity_poly.pdbx_strand_id
1 'polypeptide(L)' 'MNDFLRRWLRTQLRYFASTLIPIMLILGFGMLAVNFWPTFAWGSTAIFALVVIAVAFWLV' A
#
# COMPACT_ATOMS: atom_id res chain seq x y z
N MET A 1 -17.71 25.40 -12.15
CA MET A 1 -17.30 24.85 -10.83
C MET A 1 -17.19 23.32 -10.80
N ASN A 2 -17.94 22.57 -11.61
CA ASN A 2 -17.88 21.10 -11.61
C ASN A 2 -16.55 20.49 -12.07
N ASP A 3 -15.88 21.08 -13.07
CA ASP A 3 -14.63 20.49 -13.59
C ASP A 3 -13.44 20.61 -12.63
N PHE A 4 -13.35 21.69 -11.86
CA PHE A 4 -12.27 21.90 -10.90
C PHE A 4 -12.37 20.90 -9.74
N LEU A 5 -13.57 20.73 -9.17
CA LEU A 5 -13.84 19.72 -8.14
C LEU A 5 -13.58 18.31 -8.65
N ARG A 6 -13.98 18.00 -9.89
CA ARG A 6 -13.78 16.66 -10.49
C ARG A 6 -12.30 16.36 -10.72
N ARG A 7 -11.50 17.34 -11.14
CA ARG A 7 -10.06 17.20 -11.33
C ARG A 7 -9.33 17.08 -9.99
N TRP A 8 -9.70 17.90 -9.02
CA TRP A 8 -9.15 17.87 -7.66
C TRP A 8 -9.45 16.54 -6.96
N LEU A 9 -10.69 16.06 -7.03
CA LEU A 9 -11.11 14.80 -6.43
C LEU A 9 -10.41 13.59 -7.09
N ARG A 10 -10.22 13.63 -8.42
CA ARG A 10 -9.48 12.58 -9.13
C ARG A 10 -8.00 12.54 -8.72
N THR A 11 -7.38 13.70 -8.50
CA THR A 11 -6.00 13.78 -7.98
C THR A 11 -5.92 13.23 -6.56
N GLN A 12 -6.82 13.65 -5.67
CA GLN A 12 -6.92 13.15 -4.30
C GLN A 12 -7.13 11.63 -4.26
N LEU A 13 -8.05 11.10 -5.06
CA LEU A 13 -8.29 9.65 -5.18
C LEU A 13 -7.07 8.90 -5.71
N ARG A 14 -6.29 9.50 -6.62
CA ARG A 14 -5.05 8.88 -7.10
C ARG A 14 -3.98 8.82 -6.01
N TYR A 15 -3.82 9.88 -5.21
CA TYR A 15 -2.95 9.88 -4.04
C TYR A 15 -3.40 8.88 -2.97
N PHE A 16 -4.70 8.82 -2.70
CA PHE A 16 -5.29 7.85 -1.77
C PHE A 16 -5.14 6.41 -2.26
N ALA A 17 -5.35 6.15 -3.54
CA ALA A 17 -5.14 4.83 -4.13
C ALA A 17 -3.66 4.43 -4.05
N SER A 18 -2.74 5.38 -4.28
CA SER A 18 -1.30 5.17 -4.15
C SER A 18 -0.86 4.80 -2.73
N THR A 19 -1.67 5.06 -1.71
CA THR A 19 -1.41 4.69 -0.31
C THR A 19 -2.26 3.51 0.17
N LEU A 20 -3.49 3.36 -0.31
CA LEU A 20 -4.38 2.24 0.03
C LEU A 20 -3.93 0.91 -0.59
N ILE A 21 -3.47 0.94 -1.84
CA ILE A 21 -2.95 -0.25 -2.54
C ILE A 21 -1.77 -0.87 -1.77
N PRO A 22 -0.72 -0.11 -1.39
CA PRO A 22 0.39 -0.66 -0.63
C PRO A 22 -0.02 -1.18 0.75
N ILE A 23 -0.94 -0.51 1.45
CA ILE A 23 -1.46 -0.98 2.75
C ILE A 23 -2.18 -2.33 2.60
N MET A 24 -3.05 -2.46 1.60
CA MET A 24 -3.76 -3.72 1.33
C MET A 24 -2.80 -4.87 0.99
N LEU A 25 -1.74 -4.59 0.21
CA LEU A 25 -0.70 -5.57 -0.11
C LEU A 25 0.04 -6.05 1.15
N ILE A 26 0.40 -5.14 2.04
CA ILE A 26 1.11 -5.47 3.29
C ILE A 26 0.24 -6.34 4.19
N LEU A 27 -1.04 -5.99 4.34
CA LEU A 27 -1.98 -6.77 5.16
C LEU A 27 -2.21 -8.16 4.58
N GLY A 28 -2.42 -8.26 3.26
CA GLY A 28 -2.59 -9.55 2.58
C GLY A 28 -1.36 -10.44 2.71
N PHE A 29 -0.16 -9.86 2.51
CA PHE A 29 1.10 -10.57 2.68
C PHE A 29 1.30 -11.03 4.13
N GLY A 30 1.01 -10.16 5.12
CA GLY A 30 1.13 -10.52 6.53
C GLY A 30 0.20 -11.66 6.94
N MET A 31 -1.06 -11.65 6.49
CA MET A 31 -1.99 -12.76 6.74
C MET A 31 -1.50 -14.07 6.12
N LEU A 32 -0.99 -14.04 4.89
CA LEU A 32 -0.43 -15.23 4.24
C LEU A 32 0.84 -15.70 4.95
N ALA A 33 1.73 -14.80 5.32
CA ALA A 33 2.99 -15.11 5.98
C ALA A 33 2.77 -15.77 7.35
N VAL A 34 1.77 -15.33 8.13
CA VAL A 34 1.41 -15.96 9.40
C VAL A 34 0.83 -17.37 9.21
N ASN A 35 0.03 -17.59 8.15
CA ASN A 35 -0.59 -18.89 7.89
C ASN A 35 0.41 -19.94 7.38
N PHE A 36 1.31 -19.55 6.48
CA PHE A 36 2.25 -20.49 5.89
C PHE A 36 3.55 -20.59 6.69
N TRP A 37 4.14 -19.46 7.12
CA TRP A 37 5.49 -19.40 7.69
C TRP A 37 5.53 -18.58 9.00
N PRO A 38 4.84 -19.02 10.08
CA PRO A 38 4.64 -18.22 11.29
C PRO A 38 5.94 -17.76 11.96
N THR A 39 7.00 -18.56 11.89
CA THR A 39 8.32 -18.25 12.47
C THR A 39 9.01 -17.05 11.82
N PHE A 40 8.75 -16.82 10.53
CA PHE A 40 9.35 -15.74 9.74
C PHE A 40 8.36 -14.62 9.42
N ALA A 41 7.09 -14.78 9.79
CA ALA A 41 6.00 -13.90 9.37
C ALA A 41 6.27 -12.43 9.66
N TRP A 42 6.76 -12.10 10.85
CA TRP A 42 7.05 -10.72 11.23
C TRP A 42 8.25 -10.14 10.46
N GLY A 43 9.31 -10.92 10.29
CA GLY A 43 10.52 -10.48 9.57
C GLY A 43 10.27 -10.27 8.08
N SER A 44 9.59 -11.22 7.42
CA SER A 44 9.25 -11.11 6.01
C SER A 44 8.23 -10.00 5.75
N THR A 45 7.23 -9.83 6.63
CA THR A 45 6.22 -8.76 6.49
C THR A 45 6.83 -7.38 6.70
N ALA A 46 7.78 -7.22 7.63
CA ALA A 46 8.47 -5.96 7.84
C ALA A 46 9.33 -5.56 6.62
N ILE A 47 10.09 -6.51 6.07
CA ILE A 47 10.88 -6.28 4.85
C ILE A 47 9.97 -5.95 3.67
N PHE A 48 8.88 -6.71 3.50
CA PHE A 48 7.89 -6.47 2.45
C PHE A 48 7.24 -5.09 2.59
N ALA A 49 6.88 -4.68 3.81
CA ALA A 49 6.33 -3.36 4.08
C ALA A 49 7.31 -2.23 3.73
N LEU A 50 8.58 -2.37 4.07
CA LEU A 50 9.62 -1.39 3.71
C LEU A 50 9.77 -1.26 2.20
N VAL A 51 9.81 -2.38 1.47
CA VAL A 51 9.90 -2.38 0.00
C VAL A 51 8.68 -1.72 -0.62
N VAL A 52 7.49 -2.08 -0.16
CA VAL A 52 6.22 -1.56 -0.67
C VAL A 52 6.09 -0.05 -0.39
N ILE A 53 6.50 0.42 0.79
CA ILE A 53 6.53 1.85 1.13
C ILE A 53 7.56 2.59 0.27
N ALA A 54 8.77 2.04 0.10
CA ALA A 54 9.80 2.65 -0.72
C ALA A 54 9.37 2.79 -2.19
N VAL A 55 8.74 1.75 -2.75
CA VAL A 55 8.18 1.77 -4.10
C VAL A 55 7.01 2.76 -4.21
N ALA A 56 6.12 2.79 -3.21
CA ALA A 56 5.02 3.74 -3.18
C ALA A 56 5.51 5.19 -3.10
N PHE A 57 6.56 5.47 -2.33
CA PHE A 57 7.18 6.79 -2.24
C PHE A 57 7.92 7.18 -3.52
N TRP A 58 8.48 6.22 -4.24
CA TRP A 58 9.12 6.45 -5.54
C TRP A 58 8.10 6.76 -6.66
N LEU A 59 6.90 6.19 -6.58
CA LEU A 59 5.84 6.34 -7.60
C LEU A 59 4.99 7.61 -7.44
N VAL A 60 5.13 8.31 -6.32
CA VAL A 60 4.46 9.58 -5.99
C VAL A 60 5.25 10.77 -6.53
#